data_AF-A0A246K5V6-F1
#
_entry.id   AF-A0A246K5V6-F1
#
_cell.length_a   1.000
_cell.length_b   1.000
_cell.length_c   1.000
_cell.angle_alpha   90.00
_cell.angle_beta   90.00
_cell.angle_gamma   90.00
#
_symmetry.space_group_name_H-M   'P 1'
#
loop_
_entity.id
_entity.type
_entity.pdbx_description
1 polymer ?
#
loop_
_entity_poly.entity_id
_entity_poly.type
_entity_poly.pdbx_seq_one_letter_code
_entity_poly.pdbx_strand_id
1 'polypeptide(L)'
;MKSILILDAFTCAAIFLLSLIAAAPIAGLLGLPIIVVTLAGWICLASAALMAIVATQKPPSAALTKLIVVGNLGWIAASLAVLAAFAGQMTGLGIALVIAQALAVLVFAVLETRGAATVGRAALVS
;
A
#
# COMPACT_ATOMS: atom_id res chain seq x y z
N MET A 1 4.34 0.87 -16.06
CA MET A 1 4.83 0.12 -14.88
C MET A 1 5.71 0.98 -13.99
N LYS A 2 6.91 1.42 -14.42
CA LYS A 2 7.82 2.22 -13.58
C LYS A 2 7.18 3.43 -12.89
N SER A 3 6.43 4.27 -13.61
CA SER A 3 5.77 5.44 -13.01
C SER A 3 4.69 5.08 -11.98
N ILE A 4 4.04 3.92 -12.14
CA ILE A 4 3.02 3.42 -11.20
C ILE A 4 3.72 3.01 -9.89
N LEU A 5 4.80 2.21 -9.99
CA LEU A 5 5.59 1.80 -8.83
C LEU A 5 6.20 2.98 -8.06
N ILE A 6 6.65 4.03 -8.76
CA ILE A 6 7.19 5.23 -8.11
C ILE A 6 6.08 5.99 -7.37
N LEU A 7 4.90 6.12 -7.99
CA LEU A 7 3.78 6.81 -7.37
C LEU A 7 3.29 6.07 -6.12
N ASP A 8 3.18 4.75 -6.17
CA ASP A 8 2.77 3.93 -5.03
C ASP A 8 3.87 3.87 -3.93
N ALA A 9 5.15 3.84 -4.32
CA ALA A 9 6.24 4.00 -3.36
C ALA A 9 6.16 5.34 -2.62
N PHE A 10 5.79 6.42 -3.32
CA PHE A 10 5.64 7.74 -2.73
C PHE A 10 4.46 7.80 -1.75
N THR A 11 3.31 7.25 -2.09
CA THR A 11 2.14 7.20 -1.18
C THR A 11 2.46 6.38 0.06
N CYS A 12 3.12 5.23 -0.09
CA CYS A 12 3.59 4.41 1.02
C CYS A 12 4.60 5.16 1.90
N ALA A 13 5.60 5.82 1.31
CA ALA A 13 6.57 6.62 2.06
C ALA A 13 5.90 7.78 2.82
N ALA A 14 4.88 8.42 2.24
CA ALA A 14 4.12 9.46 2.91
C ALA A 14 3.34 8.92 4.12
N ILE A 15 2.69 7.76 3.99
CA ILE A 15 2.00 7.10 5.12
C ILE A 15 3.00 6.75 6.23
N PHE A 16 4.16 6.20 5.89
CA PHE A 16 5.22 5.95 6.86
C PHE A 16 5.65 7.23 7.59
N LEU A 17 5.96 8.31 6.87
CA LEU A 17 6.40 9.56 7.48
C LEU A 17 5.33 10.14 8.40
N LEU A 18 4.07 10.15 7.97
CA LEU A 18 2.94 10.58 8.80
C LEU A 18 2.81 9.74 10.07
N SER A 19 2.94 8.41 9.96
CA SER A 19 2.92 7.53 11.13
C SER A 19 4.10 7.78 12.06
N LEU A 20 5.29 8.06 11.53
CA LEU A 20 6.51 8.23 12.31
C LEU A 20 6.46 9.51 13.15
N ILE A 21 5.97 10.61 12.58
CA ILE A 21 5.98 11.92 13.22
C ILE A 21 4.68 12.24 13.96
N ALA A 22 3.57 11.59 13.60
CA ALA A 22 2.23 11.97 14.03
C ALA A 22 1.31 10.77 14.33
N ALA A 23 1.85 9.59 14.67
CA ALA A 23 1.03 8.40 14.99
C ALA A 23 -0.06 8.67 16.04
N ALA A 24 0.27 9.28 17.17
CA ALA A 24 -0.70 9.53 18.25
C ALA A 24 -1.87 10.44 17.83
N PRO A 25 -1.63 11.65 17.26
CA PRO A 25 -2.73 12.50 16.81
C PRO A 25 -3.51 11.89 15.64
N ILE A 26 -2.85 11.16 14.72
CA ILE A 26 -3.54 10.44 13.64
C ILE A 26 -4.45 9.36 14.23
N ALA A 27 -3.95 8.56 15.17
CA ALA A 27 -4.73 7.53 15.85
C ALA A 27 -5.98 8.11 16.54
N GLY A 28 -5.83 9.24 17.23
CA GLY A 28 -6.95 9.98 17.82
C GLY A 28 -7.97 10.47 16.78
N LEU A 29 -7.49 11.03 15.66
CA LEU A 29 -8.35 11.50 14.57
C LEU A 29 -9.15 10.36 13.92
N LEU A 30 -8.52 9.20 13.73
CA LEU A 30 -9.13 8.02 13.10
C LEU A 30 -10.00 7.21 14.06
N GLY A 31 -9.83 7.39 15.39
CA GLY A 31 -10.41 6.52 16.40
C GLY A 31 -9.82 5.11 16.35
N LEU A 32 -8.53 5.00 16.07
CA LEU A 32 -7.80 3.73 15.99
C LEU A 32 -6.77 3.61 17.12
N PRO A 33 -6.42 2.37 17.54
CA PRO A 33 -5.29 2.16 18.41
C PRO A 33 -4.00 2.66 17.75
N ILE A 34 -3.15 3.37 18.49
CA ILE A 34 -1.88 3.91 17.97
C ILE A 34 -1.01 2.83 17.31
N ILE A 35 -1.02 1.62 17.87
CA ILE A 35 -0.27 0.48 17.32
C ILE A 35 -0.68 0.11 15.89
N VAL A 36 -1.97 0.26 15.53
CA VAL A 36 -2.46 0.00 14.17
C VAL A 36 -1.85 1.00 13.20
N VAL A 37 -1.83 2.29 13.57
CA VAL A 37 -1.26 3.37 12.76
C VAL A 37 0.25 3.21 12.61
N THR A 38 0.96 2.88 13.69
CA THR A 38 2.41 2.66 13.66
C THR A 38 2.79 1.45 12.80
N LEU A 39 2.10 0.32 12.95
CA LEU A 39 2.37 -0.88 12.14
C LEU A 39 2.08 -0.64 10.66
N ALA A 40 0.97 0.03 10.34
CA ALA A 40 0.64 0.42 8.97
C ALA A 40 1.78 1.22 8.33
N GLY A 41 2.33 2.20 9.05
CA GLY A 41 3.49 2.96 8.60
C GLY A 41 4.72 2.12 8.27
N TRP A 42 5.12 1.22 9.17
CA TRP A 42 6.30 0.37 8.95
C TRP A 42 6.12 -0.61 7.79
N ILE A 43 4.92 -1.16 7.62
CA ILE A 43 4.58 -1.98 6.45
C ILE A 43 4.70 -1.14 5.17
N CYS A 44 4.17 0.08 5.16
CA CYS A 44 4.32 1.00 4.02
C CYS A 44 5.79 1.33 3.72
N LEU A 45 6.66 1.50 4.71
CA LEU A 45 8.09 1.71 4.45
C LEU A 45 8.71 0.52 3.70
N ALA A 46 8.42 -0.71 4.14
CA ALA A 46 8.91 -1.92 3.49
C ALA A 46 8.40 -2.03 2.04
N SER A 47 7.11 -1.76 1.83
CA SER A 47 6.49 -1.73 0.50
C SER A 47 7.11 -0.66 -0.40
N ALA A 48 7.31 0.57 0.11
CA ALA A 48 7.94 1.66 -0.63
C ALA A 48 9.36 1.32 -1.07
N ALA A 49 10.15 0.71 -0.18
CA ALA A 49 11.51 0.27 -0.49
C ALA A 49 11.51 -0.79 -1.60
N LEU A 50 10.65 -1.81 -1.50
CA LEU A 50 10.51 -2.84 -2.53
C LEU A 50 10.14 -2.24 -3.89
N MET A 51 9.13 -1.38 -3.94
CA MET A 51 8.67 -0.73 -5.17
C MET A 51 9.75 0.16 -5.78
N ALA A 52 10.47 0.94 -4.96
CA ALA A 52 11.58 1.77 -5.41
C ALA A 52 12.71 0.92 -6.02
N ILE A 53 13.08 -0.21 -5.38
CA ILE A 53 14.08 -1.15 -5.89
C ILE A 53 13.64 -1.68 -7.26
N VAL A 54 12.41 -2.20 -7.37
CA VAL A 54 11.89 -2.74 -8.64
C VAL A 54 11.84 -1.67 -9.74
N ALA A 55 11.53 -0.42 -9.40
CA ALA A 55 11.51 0.70 -10.34
C ALA A 55 12.90 1.07 -10.91
N THR A 56 14.00 0.66 -10.27
CA THR A 56 15.36 0.88 -10.79
C THR A 56 15.80 -0.17 -11.82
N GLN A 57 15.14 -1.33 -11.86
CA GLN A 57 15.52 -2.47 -12.70
C GLN A 57 15.16 -2.25 -14.19
N LYS A 58 15.97 -2.80 -15.09
CA LYS A 58 15.76 -2.81 -16.54
C LYS A 58 16.07 -4.20 -17.11
N PRO A 59 15.07 -5.07 -17.37
CA PRO A 59 13.62 -4.88 -17.11
C PRO A 59 13.25 -5.08 -15.63
N PRO A 60 12.08 -4.59 -15.17
CA PRO A 60 11.55 -4.90 -13.84
C PRO A 60 11.35 -6.41 -13.61
N SER A 61 11.66 -6.90 -12.41
CA SER A 61 11.46 -8.31 -12.04
C SER A 61 9.99 -8.68 -11.98
N ALA A 62 9.58 -9.69 -12.76
CA ALA A 62 8.21 -10.19 -12.77
C ALA A 62 7.79 -10.78 -11.42
N ALA A 63 8.69 -11.49 -10.74
CA ALA A 63 8.42 -12.09 -9.43
C ALA A 63 8.18 -11.02 -8.36
N LEU A 64 9.03 -9.99 -8.31
CA LEU A 64 8.87 -8.90 -7.34
C LEU A 64 7.65 -8.04 -7.65
N THR A 65 7.34 -7.82 -8.93
CA THR A 65 6.10 -7.12 -9.32
C THR A 65 4.85 -7.89 -8.87
N LYS A 66 4.83 -9.22 -9.00
CA LYS A 66 3.74 -10.05 -8.45
C LYS A 66 3.66 -9.97 -6.93
N LEU A 67 4.79 -9.95 -6.24
CA LEU A 67 4.84 -9.79 -4.79
C LEU A 67 4.21 -8.45 -4.35
N ILE A 68 4.50 -7.36 -5.06
CA ILE A 68 3.91 -6.03 -4.81
C ILE A 68 2.38 -6.08 -4.96
N VAL A 69 1.89 -6.68 -6.05
CA VAL A 69 0.43 -6.85 -6.27
C VAL A 69 -0.20 -7.64 -5.11
N VAL A 70 0.40 -8.75 -4.69
CA VAL A 70 -0.10 -9.55 -3.56
C VAL A 70 -0.07 -8.75 -2.26
N GLY A 71 0.97 -7.94 -2.04
CA GLY A 71 1.07 -7.03 -0.91
C GLY A 71 -0.06 -5.99 -0.90
N ASN A 72 -0.35 -5.36 -2.03
CA ASN A 72 -1.44 -4.41 -2.17
C ASN A 72 -2.82 -5.06 -1.95
N LEU A 73 -3.03 -6.29 -2.42
CA LEU A 73 -4.24 -7.06 -2.11
C LEU A 73 -4.33 -7.40 -0.61
N GLY A 74 -3.22 -7.78 0.01
CA GLY A 74 -3.13 -8.02 1.46
C GLY A 74 -3.45 -6.77 2.27
N TRP A 75 -3.01 -5.59 1.81
CA TRP A 75 -3.32 -4.31 2.43
C TRP A 75 -4.82 -3.97 2.37
N ILE A 76 -5.48 -4.24 1.24
CA ILE A 76 -6.93 -4.08 1.11
C ILE A 76 -7.65 -4.99 2.10
N ALA A 77 -7.27 -6.27 2.17
CA ALA A 77 -7.83 -7.22 3.12
C ALA A 77 -7.62 -6.78 4.58
N ALA A 78 -6.43 -6.29 4.91
CA ALA A 78 -6.12 -5.73 6.23
C ALA A 78 -6.97 -4.49 6.55
N SER A 79 -7.21 -3.63 5.55
CA SER A 79 -8.07 -2.44 5.70
C SER A 79 -9.52 -2.82 6.03
N LEU A 80 -10.05 -3.84 5.37
CA LEU A 80 -11.38 -4.39 5.69
C LEU A 80 -11.41 -5.04 7.08
N ALA A 81 -10.33 -5.74 7.47
CA ALA A 81 -10.21 -6.33 8.80
C ALA A 81 -10.16 -5.25 9.90
N VAL A 82 -9.46 -4.13 9.67
CA VAL A 82 -9.43 -2.98 10.56
C VAL A 82 -10.83 -2.39 10.74
N LEU A 83 -11.57 -2.20 9.64
CA LEU A 83 -12.96 -1.74 9.71
C LEU A 83 -13.82 -2.72 10.52
N ALA A 84 -13.74 -4.02 10.24
CA ALA A 84 -14.51 -5.03 10.96
C ALA A 84 -14.18 -5.07 12.47
N ALA A 85 -12.90 -4.94 12.83
CA ALA A 85 -12.44 -5.02 14.22
C ALA A 85 -12.69 -3.75 15.02
N PHE A 86 -12.67 -2.58 14.39
CA PHE A 86 -12.62 -1.29 15.09
C PHE A 86 -13.76 -0.31 14.73
N ALA A 87 -14.68 -0.64 13.81
CA ALA A 87 -15.75 0.27 13.39
C ALA A 87 -16.55 0.88 14.55
N GLY A 88 -16.74 0.15 15.65
CA GLY A 88 -17.48 0.65 16.82
C GLY A 88 -16.80 1.79 17.59
N GLN A 89 -15.48 1.97 17.43
CA GLN A 89 -14.70 3.03 18.09
C GLN A 89 -14.09 4.05 17.11
N MET A 90 -14.02 3.70 15.83
CA MET A 90 -13.51 4.60 14.80
C MET A 90 -14.40 5.83 14.63
N THR A 91 -13.78 6.96 14.28
CA THR A 91 -14.53 8.14 13.88
C THR A 91 -15.13 7.96 12.49
N GLY A 92 -16.20 8.69 12.16
CA GLY A 92 -16.76 8.68 10.81
C GLY A 92 -15.74 9.09 9.75
N LEU A 93 -14.85 10.04 10.08
CA LEU A 93 -13.71 10.42 9.25
C LEU A 93 -12.71 9.26 9.10
N GLY A 94 -12.39 8.56 10.18
CA GLY A 94 -11.49 7.41 10.16
C GLY A 94 -11.99 6.29 9.25
N ILE A 95 -13.28 5.96 9.33
CA ILE A 95 -13.91 4.97 8.44
C ILE A 95 -13.80 5.43 6.98
N ALA A 96 -14.18 6.67 6.69
CA ALA A 96 -14.11 7.22 5.34
C ALA A 96 -12.69 7.19 4.77
N LEU A 97 -11.68 7.57 5.57
CA LEU A 97 -10.28 7.56 5.15
C LEU A 97 -9.76 6.14 4.91
N VAL A 98 -10.07 5.17 5.78
CA VAL A 98 -9.65 3.76 5.60
C VAL A 98 -10.29 3.15 4.35
N ILE A 99 -11.55 3.48 4.05
CA ILE A 99 -12.21 3.04 2.80
C ILE A 99 -11.56 3.72 1.60
N ALA A 100 -11.40 5.05 1.64
CA ALA A 100 -10.83 5.81 0.53
C ALA A 100 -9.42 5.34 0.16
N GLN A 101 -8.56 5.10 1.17
CA GLN A 101 -7.22 4.59 0.91
C GLN A 101 -7.23 3.14 0.41
N ALA A 102 -8.17 2.29 0.86
CA ALA A 102 -8.27 0.92 0.36
C ALA A 102 -8.69 0.89 -1.13
N LEU A 103 -9.57 1.81 -1.54
CA LEU A 103 -9.95 1.99 -2.94
C LEU A 103 -8.78 2.52 -3.77
N ALA A 104 -7.98 3.46 -3.24
CA ALA A 104 -6.78 3.93 -3.92
C ALA A 104 -5.75 2.80 -4.13
N VAL A 105 -5.52 1.97 -3.11
CA VAL A 105 -4.64 0.79 -3.21
C VAL A 105 -5.18 -0.24 -4.20
N LEU A 106 -6.51 -0.42 -4.28
CA LEU A 106 -7.13 -1.28 -5.30
C LEU A 106 -6.83 -0.78 -6.72
N VAL A 107 -6.85 0.53 -6.96
CA VAL A 107 -6.46 1.09 -8.26
C VAL A 107 -5.01 0.77 -8.57
N PHE A 108 -4.08 0.94 -7.62
CA PHE A 108 -2.68 0.54 -7.80
C PHE A 108 -2.54 -0.95 -8.11
N ALA A 109 -3.16 -1.83 -7.32
CA ALA A 109 -3.12 -3.28 -7.53
C ALA A 109 -3.59 -3.68 -8.94
N VAL A 110 -4.67 -3.06 -9.45
CA VAL A 110 -5.17 -3.32 -10.81
C VAL A 110 -4.17 -2.86 -11.87
N LEU A 111 -3.62 -1.65 -11.73
CA LEU A 111 -2.65 -1.10 -12.67
C LEU A 111 -1.34 -1.90 -12.69
N GLU A 112 -0.88 -2.34 -11.53
CA GLU A 112 0.31 -3.17 -11.37
C GLU A 112 0.10 -4.58 -11.91
N THR A 113 -1.07 -5.19 -11.68
CA THR A 113 -1.42 -6.50 -12.27
C THR A 113 -1.34 -6.45 -13.79
N ARG A 114 -1.90 -5.40 -14.40
CA ARG A 114 -1.84 -5.20 -15.86
C ARG A 114 -0.41 -5.05 -16.36
N GLY A 115 0.41 -4.25 -15.69
CA GLY A 115 1.81 -4.10 -16.10
C GLY A 115 2.65 -5.36 -15.83
N ALA A 116 2.34 -6.14 -14.78
CA ALA A 116 3.02 -7.40 -14.48
C ALA A 116 2.79 -8.45 -15.57
N ALA A 117 1.56 -8.52 -16.11
CA ALA A 117 1.24 -9.38 -17.24
C ALA A 117 2.06 -9.03 -18.49
N THR A 118 2.28 -7.73 -18.75
CA THR A 118 3.13 -7.27 -19.86
C THR A 118 4.59 -7.63 -19.66
N VAL A 119 5.14 -7.45 -18.44
CA VAL A 119 6.52 -7.81 -18.10
C VAL A 119 6.75 -9.32 -18.21
N GLY A 120 5.82 -10.13 -17.70
CA GLY A 120 5.91 -11.59 -17.78
C GLY A 120 5.89 -12.11 -19.22
N ARG A 121 5.09 -11.49 -20.09
CA ARG A 121 5.06 -11.84 -21.52
C ARG A 121 6.36 -11.49 -22.24
N ALA A 122 6.98 -10.35 -21.92
CA ALA A 122 8.28 -9.98 -22.50
C ALA A 122 9.39 -10.97 -22.09
N ALA A 123 9.41 -11.42 -20.83
CA ALA A 123 10.40 -12.37 -20.32
C ALA A 123 10.27 -13.79 -20.92
N LEU A 124 9.11 -14.16 -21.46
CA LEU A 124 8.90 -15.45 -22.14
C LEU A 124 9.32 -15.44 -23.61
N VAL A 125 9.59 -14.27 -24.19
CA VAL A 125 9.90 -14.08 -25.63
C VAL A 125 11.36 -13.63 -25.84
N SER A 126 12.08 -13.30 -24.76
CA SER A 126 13.52 -12.99 -24.72
C SER A 126 14.37 -14.22 -24.42
#